data_AF-A0A4R8G0Y4-F1
#
_entry.id   AF-A0A4R8G0Y4-F1
#
_cell.length_a   1.000
_cell.length_b   1.000
_cell.length_c   1.000
_cell.angle_alpha   90.00
_cell.angle_beta   90.00
_cell.angle_gamma   90.00
#
_symmetry.space_group_name_H-M   'P 1'
#
loop_
_entity.id
_entity.type
_entity.pdbx_description
1 polymer ?
#
loop_
_entity_poly.entity_id
_entity_poly.type
_entity_poly.pdbx_seq_one_letter_code
_entity_poly.pdbx_strand_id
1 'polypeptide(L)'
;MYVSRDAGGEISMISRECTPECTESIAPDDPEVLAFLDQAGGDQRRLLRDSDLAFVRVLEDVIELMIAKGVISFTELPEAAREKLLKRQTLRRQVNSVELLGDDEDEWLI
;
A
#
# COMPACT_ATOMS: atom_id res chain seq x y z
N MET A 1 19.72 2.68 24.76
CA MET A 1 18.67 3.42 24.04
C MET A 1 17.66 3.89 25.07
N TYR A 2 16.85 4.88 24.75
CA TYR A 2 15.76 5.32 25.62
C TYR A 2 14.42 4.98 25.01
N VAL A 3 13.45 4.58 25.82
CA VAL A 3 12.12 4.20 25.35
C VAL A 3 11.02 4.94 26.10
N SER A 4 9.89 5.08 25.42
CA SER A 4 8.60 5.45 26.00
C SER A 4 7.68 4.26 25.93
N ARG A 5 6.82 4.11 26.95
CA ARG A 5 5.82 3.05 27.01
C ARG A 5 4.43 3.65 26.95
N ASP A 6 3.50 2.94 26.33
CA ASP A 6 2.09 3.31 26.35
C ASP A 6 1.39 2.92 27.67
N ALA A 7 0.08 3.14 27.75
CA ALA A 7 -0.73 2.80 28.92
C ALA A 7 -0.82 1.28 29.19
N GLY A 8 -0.50 0.44 28.20
CA GLY A 8 -0.42 -1.01 28.32
C GLY A 8 0.96 -1.52 28.78
N GLY A 9 1.96 -0.64 28.83
CA GLY A 9 3.33 -0.97 29.20
C GLY A 9 4.18 -1.46 28.03
N GLU A 10 3.68 -1.40 26.79
CA GLU A 10 4.45 -1.77 25.60
C GLU A 10 5.28 -0.58 25.10
N ILE A 11 6.43 -0.86 24.46
CA ILE A 11 7.26 0.17 23.84
C ILE A 11 6.44 0.87 22.74
N SER A 12 6.24 2.17 22.86
CA SER A 12 5.57 3.00 21.85
C SER A 12 6.57 3.82 21.02
N MET A 13 7.74 4.11 21.58
CA MET A 13 8.77 4.95 20.95
C MET A 13 10.17 4.58 21.42
N ILE A 14 11.15 4.65 20.52
CA ILE A 14 12.58 4.49 20.81
C ILE A 14 13.35 5.75 20.39
N SER A 15 14.15 6.27 21.30
CA SER A 15 15.05 7.40 21.09
C SER A 15 16.51 7.02 21.34
N ARG A 16 17.42 7.64 20.59
CA ARG A 16 18.87 7.52 20.81
C ARG A 16 19.33 8.38 21.99
N GLU A 17 18.59 9.43 22.31
CA GLU A 17 18.88 10.38 23.38
C GLU A 17 17.76 10.38 24.43
N CYS A 18 18.09 10.73 25.67
CA CYS A 18 17.11 10.88 26.73
C CYS A 18 16.27 12.12 26.44
N THR A 19 14.98 11.95 26.18
CA THR A 19 14.03 13.05 25.96
C THR A 19 12.96 13.02 27.04
N PRO A 20 12.17 14.09 27.25
CA PRO A 20 11.07 14.09 28.23
C PRO A 20 10.05 12.96 28.01
N GLU A 21 9.95 12.47 26.77
CA GLU A 21 9.05 11.40 26.36
C GLU A 21 9.71 10.02 26.49
N CYS A 22 11.04 9.94 26.37
CA CYS A 22 11.83 8.71 26.41
C CYS A 22 12.92 8.83 27.49
N THR A 23 12.58 8.48 28.73
CA THR A 23 13.51 8.52 29.87
C THR A 23 13.98 7.15 30.34
N GLU A 24 13.26 6.08 29.97
CA GLU A 24 13.60 4.71 30.38
C GLU A 24 14.77 4.19 29.55
N SER A 25 15.88 3.84 30.19
CA SER A 25 17.04 3.27 29.51
C SER A 25 16.91 1.76 29.35
N ILE A 26 16.98 1.28 28.12
CA ILE A 26 16.94 -0.15 27.75
C ILE A 26 18.15 -0.53 26.88
N ALA A 27 18.56 -1.80 26.97
CA ALA A 27 19.63 -2.34 26.16
C ALA A 27 19.20 -2.43 24.68
N PRO A 28 20.05 -2.10 23.70
CA PRO A 28 19.67 -2.16 22.28
C PRO A 28 19.36 -3.57 21.76
N ASP A 29 19.91 -4.59 22.40
CA ASP A 29 19.75 -6.01 22.11
C ASP A 29 18.64 -6.68 22.96
N ASP A 30 17.90 -5.88 23.73
CA ASP A 30 16.75 -6.36 24.48
C ASP A 30 15.70 -6.93 23.50
N PRO A 31 15.13 -8.12 23.78
CA PRO A 31 14.14 -8.75 22.89
C PRO A 31 12.93 -7.86 22.62
N GLU A 32 12.53 -6.99 23.57
CA GLU A 32 11.40 -6.08 23.41
C GLU A 32 11.71 -4.99 22.37
N VAL A 33 12.93 -4.45 22.38
CA VAL A 33 13.42 -3.47 21.39
C VAL A 33 13.50 -4.10 20.01
N LEU A 34 14.03 -5.32 19.92
CA LEU A 34 14.13 -6.05 18.66
C LEU A 34 12.74 -6.35 18.07
N ALA A 35 11.78 -6.73 18.92
CA ALA A 35 10.39 -6.97 18.50
C ALA A 35 9.71 -5.69 18.00
N PHE A 36 9.88 -4.55 18.69
CA PHE A 36 9.33 -3.26 18.25
C PHE A 36 9.91 -2.83 16.90
N LEU A 37 11.22 -2.97 16.71
CA LEU A 37 11.89 -2.61 15.44
C LEU A 37 11.45 -3.52 14.27
N ASP A 38 11.24 -4.82 14.52
CA ASP A 38 10.74 -5.75 13.51
C ASP A 38 9.28 -5.44 13.13
N GLN A 39 8.43 -5.16 14.12
CA GLN A 39 7.03 -4.76 13.89
C GLN A 39 6.93 -3.44 13.12
N ALA A 40 7.67 -2.41 13.54
CA ALA A 40 7.71 -1.12 12.85
C ALA A 40 8.24 -1.27 11.40
N GLY A 41 9.23 -2.13 11.18
CA GLY A 41 9.69 -2.48 9.84
C GLY A 41 8.62 -3.20 9.01
N GLY A 42 7.84 -4.09 9.63
CA GLY A 42 6.68 -4.74 9.04
C GLY A 42 5.59 -3.74 8.65
N ASP A 43 5.26 -2.80 9.52
CA ASP A 43 4.26 -1.75 9.27
C ASP A 43 4.68 -0.79 8.15
N GLN A 44 5.93 -0.34 8.15
CA GLN A 44 6.45 0.51 7.09
C GLN A 44 6.37 -0.21 5.72
N ARG A 45 6.69 -1.50 5.67
CA ARG A 45 6.57 -2.31 4.44
C ARG A 45 5.11 -2.48 4.01
N ARG A 46 4.18 -2.68 4.96
CA ARG A 46 2.74 -2.74 4.67
C ARG A 46 2.24 -1.42 4.09
N LEU A 47 2.53 -0.30 4.75
CA LEU A 47 2.14 1.04 4.29
C LEU A 47 2.70 1.36 2.90
N LEU A 48 3.96 1.03 2.64
CA LEU A 48 4.56 1.22 1.32
C LEU A 48 3.84 0.36 0.26
N ARG A 49 3.62 -0.92 0.54
CA ARG A 49 2.92 -1.82 -0.40
C ARG A 49 1.50 -1.34 -0.71
N ASP A 50 0.78 -0.86 0.31
CA ASP A 50 -0.58 -0.38 0.14
C ASP A 50 -0.60 0.95 -0.63
N SER A 51 0.38 1.83 -0.37
CA SER A 51 0.63 3.05 -1.16
C SER A 51 0.95 2.73 -2.62
N ASP A 52 1.82 1.75 -2.88
CA ASP A 52 2.17 1.30 -4.22
C ASP A 52 0.94 0.75 -4.96
N LEU A 53 0.08 -0.02 -4.28
CA LEU A 53 -1.15 -0.55 -4.87
C LEU A 53 -2.11 0.57 -5.29
N ALA A 54 -2.25 1.61 -4.46
CA ALA A 54 -3.03 2.80 -4.80
C ALA A 54 -2.40 3.56 -5.97
N PHE A 55 -1.08 3.73 -5.95
CA PHE A 55 -0.35 4.48 -6.97
C PHE A 55 -0.35 3.81 -8.35
N VAL A 56 -0.31 2.47 -8.40
CA VAL A 56 -0.38 1.71 -9.66
C VAL A 56 -1.67 2.01 -10.43
N ARG A 57 -2.81 2.24 -9.75
CA ARG A 57 -4.07 2.61 -10.42
C ARG A 57 -3.98 4.00 -11.07
N VAL A 58 -3.41 4.96 -10.34
CA VAL A 58 -3.19 6.31 -10.86
C VAL A 58 -2.25 6.26 -12.07
N LEU A 59 -1.19 5.46 -12.00
CA LEU A 59 -0.25 5.28 -13.11
C LEU A 59 -0.92 4.66 -14.34
N GLU A 60 -1.80 3.67 -14.15
CA GLU A 60 -2.59 3.07 -15.23
C GLU A 60 -3.47 4.13 -15.92
N ASP A 61 -4.22 4.93 -15.16
CA ASP A 61 -5.09 5.97 -15.71
C ASP A 61 -4.27 7.07 -16.44
N VAL A 62 -3.09 7.43 -15.92
CA VAL A 62 -2.17 8.38 -16.59
C VAL A 62 -1.64 7.81 -17.90
N ILE A 63 -1.23 6.54 -17.93
CA ILE A 63 -0.78 5.88 -19.16
C ILE A 63 -1.90 5.85 -20.20
N GLU A 64 -3.12 5.45 -19.80
CA GLU A 64 -4.29 5.45 -20.68
C GLU A 64 -4.61 6.85 -21.21
N LEU A 65 -4.54 7.87 -20.36
CA LEU A 65 -4.72 9.27 -20.76
C LEU A 65 -3.67 9.73 -21.78
N MET A 66 -2.41 9.38 -21.56
CA MET A 66 -1.32 9.73 -22.48
C MET A 66 -1.50 9.04 -23.84
N ILE A 67 -1.92 7.78 -23.85
CA ILE A 67 -2.25 7.04 -25.08
C ILE A 67 -3.45 7.69 -25.79
N ALA A 68 -4.52 8.00 -25.06
CA ALA A 68 -5.72 8.64 -25.62
C ALA A 68 -5.43 10.04 -26.21
N LYS A 69 -4.48 10.77 -25.62
CA LYS A 69 -4.00 12.06 -26.13
C LYS A 69 -2.97 11.94 -27.26
N GLY A 70 -2.54 10.72 -27.61
CA GLY A 70 -1.52 10.48 -28.62
C GLY A 70 -0.12 10.96 -28.21
N VAL A 71 0.13 11.15 -26.90
CA VAL A 71 1.44 11.57 -26.37
C VAL A 71 2.45 10.41 -26.46
N ILE A 72 1.99 9.19 -26.22
CA ILE A 72 2.72 7.95 -26.44
C ILE A 72 1.83 6.94 -27.16
N SER A 73 2.41 6.01 -27.89
CA SER A 73 1.73 4.86 -28.46
C SER A 73 1.92 3.63 -27.58
N PHE A 74 0.90 2.79 -27.47
CA PHE A 74 0.97 1.54 -26.69
C PHE A 74 2.14 0.64 -27.12
N THR A 75 2.47 0.63 -28.41
CA THR A 75 3.57 -0.16 -28.99
C THR A 75 4.96 0.34 -28.62
N GLU A 76 5.09 1.59 -28.16
CA GLU A 76 6.36 2.16 -27.69
C GLU A 76 6.74 1.68 -26.29
N LEU A 77 5.78 1.15 -25.53
CA LEU A 77 6.04 0.58 -24.22
C LEU A 77 6.80 -0.76 -24.36
N PRO A 78 7.74 -1.07 -23.44
CA PRO A 78 8.39 -2.37 -23.39
C PRO A 78 7.38 -3.51 -23.32
N GLU A 79 7.72 -4.68 -23.89
CA GLU A 79 6.83 -5.85 -23.95
C GLU A 79 6.27 -6.23 -22.58
N ALA A 80 7.15 -6.30 -21.56
CA ALA A 80 6.74 -6.58 -20.19
C ALA A 80 5.75 -5.56 -19.61
N ALA A 81 5.81 -4.29 -20.03
CA ALA A 81 4.87 -3.26 -19.59
C ALA A 81 3.51 -3.42 -20.30
N ARG A 82 3.53 -3.71 -21.61
CA ARG A 82 2.31 -3.98 -22.40
C ARG A 82 1.53 -5.17 -21.85
N GLU A 83 2.21 -6.28 -21.54
CA GLU A 83 1.60 -7.47 -20.96
C GLU A 83 0.94 -7.18 -19.60
N LYS A 84 1.63 -6.43 -18.73
CA LYS A 84 1.11 -6.05 -17.42
C LYS A 84 -0.13 -5.18 -17.54
N LEU A 85 -0.13 -4.20 -18.43
CA LEU A 85 -1.30 -3.35 -18.69
C LEU A 85 -2.49 -4.16 -19.21
N LEU A 86 -2.28 -5.05 -20.19
CA LEU A 86 -3.33 -5.93 -20.72
C LEU A 86 -3.93 -6.86 -19.65
N LYS A 87 -3.07 -7.50 -18.85
CA LYS A 87 -3.50 -8.37 -17.75
C LYS A 87 -4.33 -7.59 -16.74
N ARG A 88 -3.87 -6.39 -16.38
CA ARG A 88 -4.54 -5.53 -15.40
C ARG A 88 -5.91 -5.06 -15.89
N GLN A 89 -6.00 -4.62 -17.15
CA GLN A 89 -7.25 -4.20 -17.78
C GLN A 89 -8.26 -5.36 -17.85
N THR A 90 -7.78 -6.56 -18.17
CA THR A 90 -8.63 -7.77 -18.21
C THR A 90 -9.21 -8.10 -16.84
N LEU A 91 -8.38 -8.09 -15.79
CA LEU A 91 -8.82 -8.33 -14.41
C LEU A 91 -9.84 -7.26 -13.96
N ARG A 92 -9.61 -5.99 -14.32
CA ARG A 92 -10.55 -4.90 -14.00
C ARG A 92 -11.89 -5.09 -14.68
N ARG A 93 -11.91 -5.45 -15.97
CA ARG A 93 -13.17 -5.76 -16.68
C ARG A 93 -13.90 -6.93 -16.06
N GLN A 94 -13.20 -7.99 -15.65
CA GLN A 94 -13.81 -9.15 -15.00
C GLN A 94 -14.47 -8.77 -13.67
N VAL A 95 -13.78 -8.03 -12.80
CA VAL A 95 -14.34 -7.58 -11.52
C VAL A 95 -15.55 -6.68 -11.73
N ASN A 96 -15.43 -5.67 -12.61
CA ASN A 96 -16.55 -4.77 -12.91
C ASN A 96 -17.73 -5.50 -13.57
N SER A 97 -17.47 -6.52 -14.41
CA SER A 97 -18.54 -7.32 -15.02
C SER A 97 -19.27 -8.20 -14.03
N VAL A 98 -18.59 -8.69 -12.98
CA VAL A 98 -19.22 -9.44 -11.90
C VAL A 98 -20.07 -8.52 -11.03
N GLU A 99 -19.61 -7.29 -10.80
CA GLU A 99 -20.35 -6.27 -10.04
C GLU A 99 -21.61 -5.79 -10.80
N LEU A 100 -21.53 -5.63 -12.13
CA LEU A 100 -22.67 -5.29 -12.99
C LEU A 100 -23.75 -6.38 -13.06
N LEU A 101 -23.41 -7.66 -12.89
CA LEU A 101 -24.38 -8.76 -12.88
C LEU A 101 -25.11 -8.91 -11.52
N GLY A 102 -24.71 -8.15 -10.50
CA GLY A 102 -25.31 -8.20 -9.16
C GLY A 102 -26.41 -7.17 -8.90
N ASP A 103 -26.69 -6.27 -9.85
CA ASP A 103 -27.60 -5.12 -9.67
C ASP A 103 -28.83 -5.15 -10.60
N ASP A 104 -28.97 -6.18 -11.44
CA ASP A 104 -30.01 -6.27 -12.50
C ASP A 104 -31.23 -7.16 -12.11
N GLU A 105 -31.43 -7.50 -10.83
CA GLU A 105 -32.59 -8.33 -10.41
C GLU A 105 -33.81 -7.55 -9.88
N ASP A 106 -33.75 -6.24 -9.68
CA ASP A 106 -34.82 -5.47 -8.98
C ASP A 106 -35.41 -4.28 -9.76
N GLU A 107 -35.48 -4.32 -11.10
CA GLU A 107 -36.09 -3.22 -11.86
C GLU A 107 -37.02 -3.65 -13.01
N TRP A 108 -37.85 -4.70 -12.85
CA TRP A 108 -39.00 -4.96 -13.75
C TRP A 108 -40.16 -5.74 -13.07
N LEU A 109 -40.70 -5.23 -11.97
CA LEU A 109 -41.97 -5.74 -11.42
C LEU A 109 -42.81 -4.64 -10.75
N ILE A 110 -43.26 -3.65 -11.54
CA ILE A 110 -44.51 -2.92 -11.33
C ILE A 110 -45.21 -2.72 -12.67
#